data_AF-A0A9D6LAY7-F1
#
_entry.id   AF-A0A9D6LAY7-F1
#
_cell.length_a   1.000
_cell.length_b   1.000
_cell.length_c   1.000
_cell.angle_alpha   90.00
_cell.angle_beta   90.00
_cell.angle_gamma   90.00
#
_symmetry.space_group_name_H-M   'P 1'
#
loop_
_entity.id
_entity.type
_entity.pdbx_description
1 polymer ?
#
loop_
_entity_poly.entity_id
_entity_poly.type
_entity_poly.pdbx_seq_one_letter_code
_entity_poly.pdbx_strand_id
1 'polypeptide(L)'
;MTDHEHGEHATSEHAHPGAKAYVGIAVILTVITAFEVAIFYIPQMHPVLVPSLLTLSALKFTLVVMFYMHLKFDHRLFSWLFVMPMILAAAVILALMKLFGVF
;
A
#
# COMPACT_ATOMS: atom_id res chain seq x y z
N MET A 1 41.41 20.84 36.94
CA MET A 1 41.46 19.42 37.32
C MET A 1 40.01 18.95 37.23
N THR A 2 39.61 18.52 36.02
CA THR A 2 39.18 17.12 35.74
C THR A 2 37.71 16.94 36.17
N ASP A 3 36.70 16.77 35.31
CA ASP A 3 36.68 16.21 33.97
C ASP A 3 35.45 16.70 33.19
N HIS A 4 35.66 17.01 31.91
CA HIS A 4 34.61 16.91 30.91
C HIS A 4 34.39 15.43 30.64
N GLU A 5 33.40 14.81 31.28
CA GLU A 5 32.91 13.50 30.85
C GLU A 5 32.10 13.68 29.56
N HIS A 6 32.82 13.67 28.43
CA HIS A 6 32.29 13.20 27.16
C HIS A 6 31.99 11.69 27.33
N GLY A 7 30.83 11.41 27.91
CA GLY A 7 30.21 10.10 27.86
C GLY A 7 29.80 9.81 26.43
N GLU A 8 30.44 8.78 25.88
CA GLU A 8 30.30 8.24 24.55
C GLU A 8 28.85 7.97 24.11
N HIS A 9 28.70 8.07 22.79
CA HIS A 9 27.67 7.46 21.97
C HIS A 9 27.07 6.16 22.53
N ALA A 10 25.82 6.24 22.96
CA ALA A 10 24.92 5.08 23.00
C ALA A 10 23.48 5.54 22.74
N THR A 11 23.19 6.04 21.53
CA THR A 11 21.80 6.19 21.06
C THR A 11 21.27 4.81 20.66
N SER A 12 21.12 3.93 21.63
CA SER A 12 20.52 2.60 21.51
C SER A 12 19.27 2.52 22.38
N GLU A 13 18.26 3.36 22.13
CA GLU A 13 16.89 3.23 22.68
C GLU A 13 16.08 4.37 22.02
N HIS A 14 15.11 4.14 21.13
CA HIS A 14 14.06 3.15 21.16
C HIS A 14 13.79 2.59 19.76
N ALA A 15 14.07 1.31 19.58
CA ALA A 15 13.50 0.54 18.49
C ALA A 15 11.99 0.39 18.75
N HIS A 16 11.18 1.36 18.30
CA HIS A 16 9.74 1.15 18.18
C HIS A 16 9.51 -0.05 17.24
N PRO A 17 8.99 -1.19 17.72
CA PRO A 17 8.92 -2.45 16.96
C PRO A 17 8.04 -2.40 15.70
N GLY A 18 7.38 -1.28 15.39
CA GLY A 18 6.62 -1.09 14.16
C GLY A 18 7.45 -0.51 13.00
N ALA A 19 8.25 0.55 13.24
CA ALA A 19 8.71 1.46 12.17
C ALA A 19 9.53 0.79 11.07
N LYS A 20 10.42 -0.16 11.42
CA LYS A 20 11.27 -0.85 10.45
C LYS A 20 10.46 -1.71 9.46
N ALA A 21 9.35 -2.31 9.91
CA ALA A 21 8.48 -3.09 9.04
C ALA A 21 7.77 -2.19 8.02
N TYR A 22 7.22 -1.05 8.46
CA TYR A 22 6.59 -0.06 7.58
C TYR A 22 7.56 0.49 6.53
N VAL A 23 8.81 0.78 6.93
CA VAL A 23 9.85 1.22 6.00
C VAL A 23 10.13 0.15 4.94
N GLY A 24 10.19 -1.13 5.30
CA GLY A 24 10.33 -2.22 4.34
C GLY A 24 9.19 -2.27 3.31
N ILE A 25 7.95 -2.05 3.76
CA ILE A 25 6.77 -2.03 2.87
C ILE A 25 6.76 -0.77 1.99
N ALA A 26 7.20 0.37 2.52
CA ALA A 26 7.40 1.60 1.76
C ALA A 26 8.37 1.40 0.59
N VAL A 27 9.48 0.70 0.83
CA VAL A 27 10.47 0.35 -0.20
C VAL A 27 9.83 -0.54 -1.26
N ILE A 28 9.07 -1.56 -0.88
CA ILE A 28 8.35 -2.43 -1.83
C ILE A 28 7.37 -1.62 -2.68
N LEU A 29 6.57 -0.75 -2.08
CA LEU A 29 5.63 0.13 -2.79
C LEU A 29 6.36 1.07 -3.78
N THR A 30 7.51 1.59 -3.37
CA THR A 30 8.34 2.46 -4.21
C THR A 30 8.87 1.69 -5.42
N VAL A 31 9.37 0.45 -5.22
CA VAL A 31 9.83 -0.42 -6.31
C VAL A 31 8.68 -0.74 -7.26
N ILE A 32 7.51 -1.11 -6.75
CA ILE A 32 6.31 -1.37 -7.57
C ILE A 32 5.96 -0.13 -8.42
N THR A 33 6.03 1.07 -7.83
CA THR A 33 5.74 2.33 -8.51
C THR A 33 6.79 2.65 -9.57
N ALA A 34 8.07 2.40 -9.30
CA ALA A 34 9.13 2.57 -10.29
C ALA A 34 8.95 1.65 -11.49
N PHE A 35 8.56 0.39 -11.26
CA PHE A 35 8.22 -0.55 -12.34
C PHE A 35 7.00 -0.09 -13.16
N GLU A 36 5.97 0.45 -12.51
CA GLU A 36 4.80 1.00 -13.19
C GLU A 36 5.20 2.15 -14.13
N VAL A 37 6.02 3.10 -13.65
CA VAL A 37 6.51 4.22 -14.47
C VAL A 37 7.38 3.71 -15.63
N ALA A 38 8.23 2.69 -15.39
CA ALA A 38 9.05 2.09 -16.44
C ALA A 38 8.19 1.44 -17.54
N ILE A 39 7.14 0.70 -17.17
CA ILE A 39 6.20 0.08 -18.12
C ILE A 39 5.41 1.17 -18.87
N PHE A 40 4.95 2.20 -18.15
CA PHE A 40 4.22 3.34 -18.73
C PHE A 40 5.04 4.08 -19.79
N TYR A 41 6.35 4.19 -19.61
CA TYR A 41 7.23 4.91 -20.53
C TYR A 41 7.53 4.16 -21.84
N ILE A 42 7.23 2.87 -21.93
CA ILE A 42 7.49 2.04 -23.11
C ILE A 42 6.21 1.96 -23.98
N PRO A 43 6.13 2.69 -25.11
CA PRO A 43 4.91 2.79 -25.90
C PRO A 43 4.52 1.48 -26.60
N GLN A 44 5.48 0.57 -26.83
CA GLN A 44 5.22 -0.72 -27.48
C GLN A 44 4.34 -1.68 -26.65
N MET A 45 4.09 -1.35 -25.37
CA MET A 45 3.30 -2.15 -24.43
C MET A 45 1.85 -1.65 -24.27
N HIS A 46 1.37 -0.80 -25.18
CA HIS A 46 0.04 -0.17 -25.10
C HIS A 46 -1.14 -1.14 -24.80
N PRO A 47 -1.22 -2.37 -25.37
CA PRO A 47 -2.31 -3.31 -25.06
C PRO A 47 -2.24 -3.89 -23.64
N VAL A 48 -1.04 -4.04 -23.09
CA VAL A 48 -0.81 -4.58 -21.74
C VAL A 48 -0.73 -3.48 -20.68
N LEU A 49 -0.63 -2.22 -21.09
CA LEU A 49 -0.53 -1.06 -20.22
C LEU A 49 -1.74 -0.93 -19.28
N VAL A 50 -2.96 -1.03 -19.83
CA VAL A 50 -4.20 -0.94 -19.05
C VAL A 50 -4.32 -2.06 -18.00
N PRO A 51 -4.23 -3.37 -18.35
CA PRO A 51 -4.32 -4.43 -17.36
C PRO A 51 -3.17 -4.39 -16.34
N SER A 52 -1.94 -4.08 -16.75
CA SER A 52 -0.81 -3.95 -15.82
C SER A 52 -1.00 -2.82 -14.82
N LEU A 53 -1.43 -1.64 -15.26
CA LEU A 53 -1.69 -0.48 -14.39
C LEU A 53 -2.82 -0.78 -13.41
N LEU A 54 -3.87 -1.46 -13.88
CA LEU A 54 -4.98 -1.88 -13.02
C LEU A 54 -4.51 -2.88 -11.95
N THR A 55 -3.73 -3.89 -12.33
CA THR A 55 -3.17 -4.88 -11.40
C THR A 55 -2.21 -4.25 -10.39
N LEU A 56 -1.27 -3.40 -10.83
CA LEU A 56 -0.31 -2.74 -9.96
C LEU A 56 -0.99 -1.76 -9.01
N SER A 57 -2.03 -1.05 -9.46
CA SER A 57 -2.85 -0.18 -8.61
C SER A 57 -3.59 -0.97 -7.53
N ALA A 58 -4.25 -2.08 -7.89
CA ALA A 58 -4.92 -2.96 -6.95
C ALA A 58 -3.96 -3.56 -5.90
N LEU A 59 -2.76 -3.96 -6.33
CA LEU A 59 -1.71 -4.48 -5.45
C LEU A 59 -1.23 -3.41 -4.45
N LYS A 60 -0.88 -2.22 -4.94
CA LYS A 60 -0.47 -1.08 -4.09
C LYS A 60 -1.53 -0.75 -3.07
N PHE A 61 -2.78 -0.63 -3.52
CA PHE A 61 -3.92 -0.37 -2.66
C PHE A 61 -4.08 -1.44 -1.56
N THR A 62 -3.97 -2.72 -1.92
CA THR A 62 -4.06 -3.83 -0.95
C THR A 62 -2.93 -3.78 0.07
N LEU A 63 -1.70 -3.52 -0.36
CA LEU A 63 -0.54 -3.38 0.54
C LEU A 63 -0.69 -2.20 1.50
N VAL A 64 -1.16 -1.05 1.01
CA VAL A 64 -1.43 0.13 1.85
C VAL A 64 -2.52 -0.16 2.87
N VAL A 65 -3.63 -0.78 2.45
CA VAL A 65 -4.74 -1.12 3.35
C VAL A 65 -4.33 -2.18 4.38
N MET A 66 -3.61 -3.22 3.98
CA MET A 66 -3.22 -4.30 4.89
C MET A 66 -2.20 -3.83 5.93
N PHE A 67 -1.21 -3.04 5.51
CA PHE A 67 -0.09 -2.68 6.36
C PHE A 67 -0.15 -1.26 6.89
N TYR A 68 -0.31 -0.23 6.04
CA TYR A 68 -0.30 1.18 6.46
C TYR A 68 -1.56 1.61 7.22
N MET A 69 -2.72 1.04 6.89
CA MET A 69 -3.97 1.26 7.63
C MET A 69 -4.11 0.37 8.88
N HIS A 70 -3.04 -0.33 9.27
CA HIS A 70 -2.96 -1.19 10.46
C HIS A 70 -3.89 -2.42 10.48
N LEU A 71 -4.73 -2.67 9.47
CA LEU A 71 -5.70 -3.78 9.44
C LEU A 71 -5.11 -5.16 9.78
N LYS A 72 -3.86 -5.45 9.40
CA LYS A 72 -3.22 -6.74 9.72
C LYS A 72 -2.86 -6.89 11.20
N PHE A 73 -2.62 -5.77 11.88
CA PHE A 73 -2.22 -5.72 13.30
C PHE A 73 -3.36 -5.30 14.23
N ASP A 74 -4.47 -4.79 13.67
CA ASP A 74 -5.64 -4.33 14.39
C ASP A 74 -6.79 -5.37 14.36
N HIS A 75 -7.84 -5.14 15.15
CA HIS A 75 -8.98 -6.05 15.26
C HIS A 75 -9.71 -6.16 13.91
N ARG A 76 -10.19 -7.38 13.58
CA ARG A 76 -10.93 -7.70 12.34
C ARG A 76 -12.09 -6.76 11.99
N LEU A 77 -12.56 -5.97 12.97
CA LEU A 77 -13.60 -4.96 12.82
C LEU A 77 -13.19 -3.87 11.82
N PHE A 78 -11.95 -3.37 11.88
CA PHE A 78 -11.46 -2.35 10.94
C PHE A 78 -11.32 -2.92 9.53
N SER A 79 -10.95 -4.19 9.40
CA SER A 79 -10.94 -4.87 8.10
C SER A 79 -12.34 -4.98 7.50
N TRP A 80 -13.32 -5.35 8.31
CA TRP A 80 -14.71 -5.47 7.87
C TRP A 80 -15.31 -4.11 7.48
N LEU A 81 -15.02 -3.06 8.25
CA LEU A 81 -15.48 -1.70 7.96
C LEU A 81 -14.95 -1.17 6.63
N PHE A 82 -13.78 -1.62 6.17
CA PHE A 82 -13.22 -1.24 4.89
C PHE A 82 -13.71 -2.12 3.72
N VAL A 83 -13.79 -3.43 3.95
CA VAL A 83 -14.17 -4.40 2.91
C VAL A 83 -15.66 -4.32 2.57
N MET A 84 -16.52 -4.07 3.56
CA MET A 84 -17.97 -3.93 3.37
C MET A 84 -18.36 -2.84 2.35
N PRO A 85 -17.95 -1.57 2.51
CA PRO A 85 -18.25 -0.52 1.55
C PRO A 85 -17.56 -0.76 0.20
N MET A 86 -16.41 -1.43 0.16
CA MET A 86 -15.74 -1.76 -1.11
C MET A 86 -16.51 -2.81 -1.92
N ILE A 87 -16.99 -3.87 -1.26
CA ILE A 87 -17.86 -4.87 -1.90
C ILE A 87 -19.19 -4.22 -2.31
N LEU A 88 -19.78 -3.39 -1.44
CA LEU A 88 -21.00 -2.67 -1.75
C LEU A 88 -20.83 -1.75 -2.96
N ALA A 89 -19.74 -0.99 -3.03
CA ALA A 89 -19.44 -0.12 -4.16
C ALA A 89 -19.28 -0.92 -5.46
N ALA A 90 -18.53 -2.03 -5.43
CA ALA A 90 -18.41 -2.91 -6.58
C ALA A 90 -19.76 -3.49 -7.02
N ALA A 91 -20.59 -3.93 -6.06
CA ALA A 91 -21.93 -4.44 -6.33
C ALA A 91 -22.85 -3.37 -6.95
N VAL A 92 -22.82 -2.15 -6.42
CA VAL A 92 -23.59 -1.01 -6.97
C VAL A 92 -23.13 -0.68 -8.38
N ILE A 93 -21.82 -0.62 -8.64
CA ILE A 93 -21.29 -0.39 -10.00
C ILE A 93 -21.79 -1.48 -10.96
N LEU A 94 -21.69 -2.76 -10.58
CA LEU A 94 -22.18 -3.87 -11.40
C LEU A 94 -23.69 -3.82 -11.62
N ALA A 95 -24.46 -3.47 -10.59
CA ALA A 95 -25.90 -3.30 -10.67
C ALA A 95 -26.29 -2.15 -11.62
N LEU A 96 -25.56 -1.03 -11.57
CA LEU A 96 -25.78 0.09 -12.49
C LEU A 96 -25.39 -0.28 -13.93
N MET A 97 -24.27 -0.99 -14.14
CA MET A 97 -23.89 -1.47 -15.47
C MET A 97 -24.96 -2.41 -16.07
N LYS A 98 -25.54 -3.28 -15.24
CA LYS A 98 -26.70 -4.12 -15.60
C LYS A 98 -27.95 -3.29 -15.91
N LEU A 99 -28.25 -2.30 -15.07
CA LEU A 99 -29.44 -1.46 -15.20
C LEU A 99 -29.41 -0.59 -16.48
N PHE A 100 -28.24 -0.02 -16.82
CA PHE A 100 -28.05 0.78 -18.03
C PHE A 100 -27.84 -0.06 -19.29
N GLY A 101 -28.00 -1.39 -19.22
CA GLY A 101 -27.95 -2.26 -20.39
C GLY A 101 -26.59 -2.34 -21.06
N VAL A 102 -25.50 -2.09 -20.34
CA VAL A 102 -24.12 -2.25 -20.86
C VAL A 102 -23.76 -3.74 -21.04
N PHE A 103 -24.61 -4.67 -20.56
CA PHE A 103 -24.60 -6.11 -20.90
C PHE A 103 -25.98 -6.75 -20.74
#